data_AF-A0A6J6D0D1-F1
#
_entry.id   AF-A0A6J6D0D1-F1
#
_cell.length_a   1.000
_cell.length_b   1.000
_cell.length_c   1.000
_cell.angle_alpha   90.00
_cell.angle_beta   90.00
_cell.angle_gamma   90.00
#
_symmetry.space_group_name_H-M   'P 1'
#
loop_
_entity.id
_entity.type
_entity.pdbx_description
1 polymer ?
#
loop_
_entity_poly.entity_id
_entity_poly.type
_entity_poly.pdbx_seq_one_letter_code
_entity_poly.pdbx_strand_id
1 'polypeptide(L)' 'MPPFGHSTQLRAFVNPDLLQYDEVWAAAGTWNDNFGAAPADIVRVAGGVVTDLKRA' A
#
# COMPACT_ATOMS: atom_id res chain seq x y z
N MET A 1 -5.62 -8.70 -4.49
CA MET A 1 -5.98 -7.32 -4.89
C MET A 1 -4.73 -6.46 -4.73
N PRO A 2 -4.16 -5.93 -5.82
CA PRO A 2 -2.94 -5.13 -5.78
C PRO A 2 -3.20 -3.70 -5.25
N PRO A 3 -2.17 -2.98 -4.78
CA PRO A 3 -2.32 -1.59 -4.34
C PRO A 3 -2.47 -0.59 -5.51
N PHE A 4 -2.16 -0.99 -6.75
CA PHE A 4 -2.25 -0.15 -7.95
C PHE A 4 -2.85 -0.91 -9.14
N GLY A 5 -3.12 -0.20 -10.24
CA GLY A 5 -3.55 -0.81 -11.51
C GLY A 5 -5.05 -1.14 -11.57
N HIS A 6 -5.86 -0.55 -10.70
CA HIS A 6 -7.31 -0.67 -10.76
C HIS A 6 -7.88 0.19 -11.90
N SER A 7 -8.95 -0.31 -12.54
CA SER A 7 -9.63 0.40 -13.64
C SER A 7 -10.21 1.76 -13.22
N THR A 8 -10.37 1.99 -11.92
CA THR A 8 -10.74 3.26 -11.32
C THR A 8 -9.72 3.64 -10.26
N GLN A 9 -9.38 4.93 -10.18
CA GLN A 9 -8.53 5.43 -9.10
C GLN A 9 -9.29 5.31 -7.78
N LEU A 10 -8.85 4.39 -6.91
CA LEU A 10 -9.41 4.24 -5.58
C LEU A 10 -8.71 5.18 -4.60
N ARG A 11 -9.46 5.70 -3.64
CA ARG A 11 -8.87 6.40 -2.49
C ARG A 11 -8.22 5.35 -1.58
N ALA A 12 -6.89 5.36 -1.52
CA ALA A 12 -6.13 4.47 -0.67
C ALA A 12 -5.85 5.12 0.69
N PHE A 13 -5.93 4.33 1.76
CA PHE A 13 -5.49 4.73 3.09
C PHE A 13 -4.35 3.82 3.52
N VAL A 14 -3.29 4.41 4.09
CA VAL A 14 -2.09 3.68 4.49
C VAL A 14 -1.89 3.83 5.99
N ASN A 15 -1.69 2.70 6.68
CA ASN A 15 -1.38 2.70 8.11
C ASN A 15 0.02 3.30 8.33
N PRO A 16 0.16 4.37 9.15
CA PRO A 16 1.45 5.01 9.43
C PRO A 16 2.50 4.06 10.00
N ASP A 17 2.09 2.98 10.68
CA ASP A 17 3.03 1.97 11.19
C ASP A 17 3.86 1.34 10.08
N LEU A 18 3.36 1.27 8.84
CA LEU A 18 4.12 0.69 7.74
C LEU A 18 5.35 1.53 7.38
N LEU A 19 5.35 2.83 7.70
CA LEU A 19 6.47 3.73 7.41
C LEU A 19 7.69 3.51 8.33
N GLN A 20 7.56 2.67 9.36
CA GLN A 20 8.69 2.33 10.24
C GLN A 20 9.63 1.28 9.64
N TYR A 21 9.22 0.64 8.54
CA TYR A 21 10.00 -0.41 7.87
C TYR A 21 10.66 0.14 6.61
N ASP A 22 11.88 -0.32 6.34
CA ASP A 22 12.61 0.04 5.12
C ASP A 22 11.94 -0.56 3.86
N GLU A 23 11.28 -1.70 4.01
CA GLU A 23 10.60 -2.42 2.93
C GLU A 23 9.32 -3.09 3.44
N VAL A 24 8.26 -3.03 2.63
CA VAL A 24 7.00 -3.74 2.86
C VAL A 24 6.60 -4.53 1.61
N TRP A 25 5.90 -5.64 1.81
CA TRP A 25 5.46 -6.53 0.74
C TRP A 25 3.97 -6.36 0.45
N ALA A 26 3.64 -6.00 -0.78
CA ALA A 26 2.26 -5.83 -1.24
C ALA A 26 1.91 -6.81 -2.36
N ALA A 27 0.64 -7.20 -2.45
CA ALA A 27 0.15 -8.10 -3.49
C ALA A 27 0.34 -7.48 -4.88
N ALA A 28 0.85 -8.24 -5.84
CA ALA A 28 1.14 -7.77 -7.20
C ALA A 28 0.00 -8.03 -8.20
N GLY A 29 -1.11 -8.64 -7.76
CA GLY A 29 -2.32 -8.81 -8.57
C GLY A 29 -2.79 -10.24 -8.80
N THR A 30 -1.96 -11.24 -8.47
CA THR A 30 -2.30 -12.68 -8.49
C THR A 30 -2.26 -13.26 -7.07
N TRP A 31 -2.55 -14.55 -6.91
CA TRP A 31 -2.63 -15.20 -5.61
C TRP A 31 -1.26 -15.49 -4.97
N ASN A 32 -0.18 -15.49 -5.77
CA ASN A 32 1.17 -15.85 -5.36
C ASN A 32 2.22 -14.76 -5.60
N ASP A 33 1.88 -13.68 -6.32
CA ASP A 33 2.85 -12.63 -6.61
C ASP A 33 2.74 -11.49 -5.59
N ASN A 34 3.86 -11.20 -4.93
CA ASN A 34 4.05 -10.03 -4.09
C ASN A 34 5.29 -9.27 -4.56
N PHE A 35 5.33 -7.96 -4.33
CA PHE A 35 6.51 -7.15 -4.55
C PHE A 35 6.89 -6.40 -3.28
N GLY A 36 8.19 -6.35 -3.00
CA GLY A 36 8.77 -5.50 -1.98
C GLY A 36 8.94 -4.07 -2.51
N ALA A 37 8.57 -3.09 -1.71
CA ALA A 37 8.82 -1.68 -2.01
C ALA A 37 8.94 -0.87 -0.72
N ALA A 38 9.64 0.26 -0.81
CA ALA A 38 9.66 1.23 0.27
C ALA A 38 8.21 1.73 0.51
N PRO A 39 7.71 1.73 1.75
CA PRO A 39 6.33 2.10 2.03
C PRO A 39 6.00 3.54 1.61
N ALA A 40 6.98 4.45 1.61
CA ALA A 40 6.84 5.81 1.07
C ALA A 40 6.56 5.82 -0.45
N ASP A 41 7.19 4.92 -1.22
CA ASP A 41 6.92 4.79 -2.64
C ASP A 41 5.54 4.22 -2.91
N ILE A 42 5.07 3.30 -2.06
CA ILE A 42 3.72 2.76 -2.17
C ILE A 42 2.68 3.85 -1.97
N VAL A 43 2.84 4.68 -0.93
CA VAL A 43 1.95 5.82 -0.66
C VAL A 43 1.92 6.78 -1.85
N ARG A 44 3.10 7.14 -2.38
CA ARG A 44 3.26 8.07 -3.49
C ARG A 44 2.58 7.56 -4.77
N VAL A 45 2.77 6.29 -5.12
CA VAL A 45 2.19 5.71 -6.35
C VAL A 45 0.68 5.47 -6.21
N ALA A 46 0.19 5.14 -5.00
CA ALA A 46 -1.24 4.91 -4.77
C ALA A 46 -2.04 6.22 -4.70
N GLY A 47 -1.38 7.36 -4.49
CA GLY A 47 -2.05 8.57 -4.02
C GLY A 47 -2.69 8.35 -2.65
N GLY A 48 -2.05 7.54 -1.80
CA GLY A 48 -2.59 7.12 -0.51
C GLY A 48 -2.54 8.23 0.54
N VAL A 49 -3.54 8.27 1.40
CA VAL A 49 -3.56 9.15 2.58
C VAL A 49 -3.09 8.34 3.78
N VAL A 50 -2.02 8.79 4.43
CA VAL A 50 -1.53 8.17 5.67
C VAL A 50 -2.46 8.57 6.81
N THR A 51 -3.11 7.59 7.44
CA THR A 51 -4.03 7.82 8.56
C THR A 51 -4.02 6.60 9.49
N ASP A 52 -4.29 6.82 10.78
CA ASP A 52 -4.49 5.70 11.69
C ASP A 52 -5.74 4.91 11.27
N LEU A 53 -5.55 3.61 11.05
CA LEU A 53 -6.58 2.65 10.64
C LEU A 53 -6.83 1.59 11.72
N LYS A 54 -6.15 1.66 12.86
CA LYS A 54 -6.30 0.67 13.94
C LYS A 54 -7.74 0.70 14.46
N ARG A 55 -8.32 -0.48 14.59
CA ARG A 55 -9.60 -0.67 15.28
C ARG A 55 -9.35 -0.47 16.78
N ALA A 56 -10.12 0.40 17.42
CA ALA A 56 -10.17 0.53 18.88
C ALA A 56 -10.71 -0.74 19.54
#